data_AF-A0A835QTH2-F1
#
_entry.id   AF-A0A835QTH2-F1
#
_cell.length_a   1.000
_cell.length_b   1.000
_cell.length_c   1.000
_cell.angle_alpha   90.00
_cell.angle_beta   90.00
_cell.angle_gamma   90.00
#
_symmetry.space_group_name_H-M   'P 1'
#
loop_
_entity.id
_entity.type
_entity.pdbx_description
1 polymer ?
#
loop_
_entity_poly.entity_id
_entity_poly.type
_entity_poly.pdbx_seq_one_letter_code
_entity_poly.pdbx_strand_id
1 'polypeptide(L)'
;MRSHLKRTVKNVGACGDSGCKTYEVNISSPTGVNITVTPSQLLFNTEKQSLSYEITFASIAGTEASGSSQYGWISWGDGVHLVRSPIAFTWRQSHVSSI
;
A
#
# COMPACT_ATOMS: atom_id res chain seq x y z
N MET A 1 17.37 0.37 -0.57
CA MET A 1 16.49 0.09 -1.73
C MET A 1 15.30 1.04 -1.71
N ARG A 2 14.86 1.53 -2.88
CA ARG A 2 13.60 2.28 -3.04
C ARG A 2 12.86 1.75 -4.27
N SER A 3 11.55 1.54 -4.17
CA SER A 3 10.70 1.13 -5.30
C SER A 3 9.38 1.90 -5.30
N HIS A 4 8.80 2.05 -6.49
CA HIS A 4 7.55 2.76 -6.73
C HIS A 4 6.54 1.82 -7.40
N LEU A 5 5.28 1.90 -6.98
CA LEU A 5 4.21 1.09 -7.53
C LEU A 5 2.94 1.94 -7.69
N LYS A 6 2.41 1.98 -8.91
CA LYS A 6 1.12 2.61 -9.19
C LYS A 6 0.01 1.57 -9.10
N ARG A 7 -1.07 1.91 -8.40
CA ARG A 7 -2.30 1.12 -8.34
C ARG A 7 -3.48 1.97 -8.77
N THR A 8 -4.51 1.31 -9.28
CA THR A 8 -5.79 1.92 -9.63
C THR A 8 -6.89 1.11 -8.98
N VAL A 9 -7.80 1.80 -8.30
CA VAL A 9 -8.98 1.21 -7.68
C VAL A 9 -10.23 1.79 -8.32
N LYS A 10 -11.25 0.96 -8.47
CA LYS A 10 -12.53 1.33 -9.05
C LYS A 10 -13.60 1.25 -7.98
N ASN A 11 -14.37 2.31 -7.81
CA ASN A 11 -15.56 2.26 -6.97
C ASN A 11 -16.62 1.36 -7.64
N VAL A 12 -17.12 0.39 -6.89
CA VAL A 12 -18.18 -0.54 -7.31
C VAL A 12 -19.46 -0.37 -6.49
N GLY A 13 -19.45 0.52 -5.48
CA GLY A 13 -20.63 0.88 -4.70
C GLY A 13 -21.39 2.05 -5.33
N ALA A 14 -22.63 2.23 -4.89
CA ALA A 14 -23.46 3.34 -5.30
C ALA A 14 -22.91 4.68 -4.77
N CYS A 15 -22.84 5.68 -5.65
CA CYS A 15 -22.58 7.08 -5.32
C CYS A 15 -23.87 7.85 -5.63
N GLY A 16 -24.91 7.60 -4.84
CA GLY A 16 -26.22 8.25 -4.94
C GLY A 16 -26.49 9.12 -3.71
N ASP A 17 -27.71 9.05 -3.17
CA ASP A 17 -28.22 9.87 -2.06
C ASP A 17 -27.41 9.80 -0.75
N SER A 18 -26.50 8.83 -0.64
CA SER A 18 -25.61 8.61 0.51
C SER A 18 -24.24 9.32 0.39
N GLY A 19 -24.07 10.14 -0.65
CA GLY A 19 -22.93 11.02 -0.86
C GLY A 19 -21.66 10.35 -1.42
N CYS A 20 -20.72 11.20 -1.84
CA CYS A 20 -19.38 10.80 -2.25
C CYS A 20 -18.69 10.00 -1.14
N LYS A 21 -17.95 8.96 -1.50
CA LYS A 21 -17.20 8.14 -0.52
C LYS A 21 -15.74 8.56 -0.52
N THR A 22 -15.29 9.09 0.62
CA THR A 22 -13.88 9.36 0.87
C THR A 22 -13.28 8.17 1.58
N TYR A 23 -12.26 7.58 0.97
CA TYR A 23 -11.47 6.52 1.57
C TYR A 23 -10.13 7.08 2.03
N GLU A 24 -9.78 6.83 3.29
CA GLU A 24 -8.48 7.18 3.85
C GLU A 24 -7.54 5.99 3.86
N VAL A 25 -6.25 6.24 3.61
CA VAL A 25 -5.23 5.20 3.67
C VAL A 25 -4.86 4.89 5.12
N ASN A 26 -4.78 3.59 5.43
CA ASN A 26 -4.20 3.06 6.65
C ASN A 26 -3.11 2.05 6.28
N ILE A 27 -1.94 2.15 6.90
CA ILE A 27 -0.74 1.42 6.52
C ILE A 27 -0.22 0.65 7.73
N SER A 28 0.02 -0.64 7.56
CA SER A 28 0.89 -1.41 8.45
C SER A 28 2.14 -1.77 7.69
N SER A 29 3.22 -1.08 8.00
CA SER A 29 4.51 -1.29 7.35
C SER A 29 5.14 -2.61 7.78
N PRO A 30 5.68 -3.40 6.85
CA PRO A 30 6.59 -4.49 7.19
C PRO A 30 7.80 -3.97 7.98
N THR A 31 8.31 -4.76 8.91
CA THR A 31 9.53 -4.42 9.67
C THR A 31 10.69 -4.07 8.74
N GLY A 32 11.36 -2.94 8.99
CA GLY A 32 12.50 -2.48 8.20
C GLY A 32 12.15 -1.83 6.85
N VAL A 33 10.86 -1.58 6.59
CA VAL A 33 10.38 -0.95 5.35
C VAL A 33 9.53 0.26 5.70
N ASN A 34 9.87 1.43 5.16
CA ASN A 34 8.99 2.59 5.17
C ASN A 34 8.08 2.55 3.93
N ILE A 35 6.79 2.83 4.12
CA ILE A 35 5.78 2.88 3.06
C ILE A 35 5.12 4.25 3.08
N THR A 36 5.11 4.92 1.94
CA THR A 36 4.35 6.16 1.74
C THR A 36 3.38 6.02 0.58
N VAL A 37 2.19 6.61 0.71
CA VAL A 37 1.13 6.56 -0.31
C VAL A 37 0.68 7.98 -0.65
N THR A 38 0.55 8.26 -1.95
CA THR A 38 0.08 9.56 -2.46
C THR A 38 -0.96 9.36 -3.56
N PRO A 39 -2.15 10.01 -3.49
CA PRO A 39 -2.65 10.79 -2.35
C PRO A 39 -2.99 9.89 -1.14
N SER A 40 -3.14 10.46 0.06
CA SER A 40 -3.56 9.73 1.27
C SER A 40 -5.07 9.53 1.38
N GLN A 41 -5.85 10.19 0.51
CA GLN A 41 -7.30 10.07 0.43
C GLN A 41 -7.74 9.87 -1.02
N LEU A 42 -8.77 9.05 -1.22
CA LEU A 42 -9.42 8.82 -2.51
C LEU A 42 -10.89 9.20 -2.40
N LEU A 43 -11.28 10.26 -3.11
CA LEU A 43 -12.64 10.77 -3.15
C LEU A 43 -13.36 10.26 -4.40
N PHE A 44 -14.27 9.30 -4.23
CA PHE A 44 -15.13 8.82 -5.29
C PHE A 44 -16.44 9.63 -5.32
N ASN A 45 -16.59 10.44 -6.38
CA ASN A 45 -17.73 11.32 -6.60
C ASN A 45 -18.81 10.72 -7.50
N THR A 46 -18.49 9.67 -8.25
CA THR A 46 -19.44 9.00 -9.14
C THR A 46 -19.30 7.48 -9.08
N GLU A 47 -20.37 6.79 -9.46
CA GLU A 47 -20.34 5.34 -9.62
C GLU A 47 -19.33 4.94 -10.69
N LYS A 48 -18.64 3.82 -10.49
CA LYS A 48 -17.67 3.25 -11.43
C LYS A 48 -16.44 4.13 -11.71
N GLN A 49 -16.27 5.25 -11.00
CA GLN A 49 -15.07 6.07 -11.06
C GLN A 49 -13.84 5.24 -10.66
N SER A 50 -12.75 5.43 -11.38
CA SER A 50 -11.46 4.83 -11.06
C SER A 50 -10.47 5.93 -10.66
N LEU A 51 -9.72 5.70 -9.58
CA LEU A 51 -8.69 6.61 -9.10
C LEU A 51 -7.38 5.85 -8.92
N SER A 52 -6.27 6.53 -9.19
CA SER A 52 -4.94 5.97 -9.00
C SER A 52 -4.27 6.55 -7.77
N TYR A 53 -3.40 5.75 -7.16
CA TYR A 53 -2.47 6.18 -6.13
C TYR A 53 -1.10 5.54 -6.36
N GLU A 54 -0.07 6.19 -5.83
CA GLU A 54 1.30 5.75 -5.90
C GLU A 54 1.78 5.35 -4.52
N ILE A 55 2.48 4.21 -4.48
CA ILE A 55 3.09 3.65 -3.29
C ILE A 55 4.59 3.75 -3.48
N THR A 56 5.30 4.25 -2.48
CA THR A 56 6.74 4.19 -2.41
C THR A 56 7.15 3.30 -1.25
N PHE A 57 7.99 2.31 -1.53
CA PHE A 57 8.62 1.46 -0.53
C PHE A 57 10.09 1.85 -0.42
N ALA A 58 10.58 2.02 0.80
CA ALA A 58 11.98 2.32 1.06
C ALA A 58 12.51 1.41 2.19
N SER A 59 13.64 0.73 1.96
CA SER A 59 14.30 0.00 3.04
C SER A 59 14.89 0.99 4.06
N ILE A 60 14.81 0.61 5.32
CA ILE A 60 15.49 1.32 6.41
C ILE A 60 16.88 0.69 6.56
N ALA A 61 17.92 1.47 6.38
CA ALA A 61 19.30 0.97 6.41
C ALA A 61 19.63 0.32 7.77
N GLY A 62 20.29 -0.83 7.74
CA GLY A 62 20.68 -1.60 8.92
C GLY A 62 19.58 -2.51 9.48
N THR A 63 18.42 -2.59 8.82
CA THR A 63 17.30 -3.47 9.23
C THR A 63 17.13 -4.68 8.31
N GLU A 64 18.01 -4.80 7.31
CA GLU A 64 17.98 -5.87 6.32
C GLU A 64 18.37 -7.21 6.94
N ALA A 65 17.39 -8.10 7.12
CA ALA A 65 17.63 -9.47 7.55
C ALA A 65 17.70 -10.39 6.32
N SER A 66 18.92 -10.68 5.86
CA SER A 66 19.22 -11.50 4.68
C SER A 66 18.40 -12.81 4.66
N GLY A 67 17.69 -13.07 3.55
CA GLY A 67 16.88 -14.28 3.38
C GLY A 67 15.55 -14.31 4.14
N SER A 68 15.14 -13.21 4.78
CA SER A 68 13.87 -13.14 5.51
C SER A 68 12.75 -12.45 4.71
N SER A 69 11.52 -12.74 5.11
CA SER A 69 10.30 -12.08 4.63
C SER A 69 9.61 -11.34 5.76
N GLN A 70 9.11 -10.14 5.44
CA GLN A 70 8.34 -9.28 6.32
C GLN A 70 7.00 -8.96 5.68
N TYR A 71 5.97 -8.80 6.50
CA TYR A 71 4.59 -8.66 6.03
C TYR A 71 3.94 -7.39 6.55
N GLY A 72 3.01 -6.87 5.77
CA GLY A 72 2.26 -5.67 6.09
C GLY A 72 1.05 -5.54 5.18
N TRP A 73 0.41 -4.38 5.18
CA TRP A 73 -0.70 -4.09 4.30
C TRP A 73 -0.88 -2.60 4.07
N ILE A 74 -1.52 -2.28 2.96
CA ILE A 74 -2.19 -0.99 2.75
C ILE A 74 -3.68 -1.27 2.74
N SER A 75 -4.44 -0.47 3.46
CA SER A 75 -5.90 -0.52 3.44
C SER A 75 -6.50 0.84 3.19
N TRP A 76 -7.64 0.85 2.51
CA TRP A 76 -8.47 2.02 2.27
C TRP A 76 -9.78 1.86 3.02
N GLY A 77 -10.15 2.82 3.87
CA GLY A 77 -11.38 2.75 4.65
C GLY A 77 -12.21 4.04 4.62
N ASP A 78 -13.54 3.90 4.59
CA ASP A 78 -14.52 5.00 4.68
C ASP A 78 -15.35 4.94 5.98
N GLY A 79 -14.96 4.06 6.92
CA GLY A 79 -15.68 3.76 8.16
C GLY A 79 -16.70 2.61 8.04
N VAL A 80 -17.07 2.20 6.82
CA VAL A 80 -18.01 1.09 6.57
C VAL A 80 -17.33 -0.04 5.80
N HIS A 81 -16.62 0.32 4.73
CA HIS A 81 -15.87 -0.55 3.87
C HIS A 81 -14.38 -0.51 4.24
N LEU A 82 -13.71 -1.65 4.14
CA LEU A 82 -12.26 -1.77 4.32
C LEU A 82 -11.66 -2.60 3.19
N VAL A 83 -10.97 -1.93 2.27
CA VAL A 83 -10.31 -2.57 1.12
C VAL A 83 -8.82 -2.74 1.45
N ARG A 84 -8.41 -3.97 1.81
CA ARG A 84 -7.04 -4.28 2.22
C ARG A 84 -6.25 -4.99 1.10
N SER A 85 -5.04 -4.53 0.85
CA SER A 85 -4.04 -5.15 -0.01
C SER A 85 -2.84 -5.62 0.82
N PRO A 86 -2.57 -6.93 0.94
CA PRO A 86 -1.41 -7.45 1.67
C PRO A 86 -0.10 -7.16 0.92
N ILE A 87 0.97 -7.00 1.70
CA ILE A 87 2.33 -6.75 1.20
C ILE A 87 3.24 -7.82 1.79
N ALA A 88 4.02 -8.46 0.93
CA ALA A 88 5.16 -9.27 1.31
C ALA A 88 6.44 -8.60 0.80
N PHE A 89 7.39 -8.38 1.69
CA PHE A 89 8.69 -7.81 1.37
C PHE A 89 9.78 -8.83 1.72
N THR A 90 10.57 -9.22 0.73
CA THR A 90 11.60 -10.26 0.90
C THR A 90 12.99 -9.68 0.69
N TRP A 91 13.86 -9.85 1.67
CA TRP A 91 15.27 -9.52 1.58
C TRP A 91 15.99 -10.62 0.83
N ARG A 92 16.59 -10.29 -0.32
CA ARG A 92 17.39 -11.26 -1.07
C ARG A 92 18.57 -11.73 -0.23
N GLN A 93 18.82 -13.03 -0.26
CA GLN A 93 19.96 -13.62 0.41
C GLN A 93 21.26 -13.07 -0.21
N SER A 94 22.10 -12.46 0.62
CA SER A 94 23.43 -12.05 0.22
C SER A 94 24.32 -13.29 0.13
N HIS A 95 24.73 -13.65 -1.09
CA HIS A 95 25.82 -14.59 -1.27
C HIS A 95 27.11 -13.89 -0.85
N VAL A 96 27.69 -14.28 0.28
CA VAL A 96 29.10 -14.01 0.56
C VAL A 96 29.85 -15.18 -0.05
N SER A 97 30.46 -14.98 -1.22
CA SER A 97 31.40 -15.96 -1.76
C SER A 97 32.58 -16.05 -0.80
N SER A 98 32.76 -17.19 -0.14
CA SER A 98 34.03 -17.52 0.52
C SER A 98 35.05 -17.87 -0.56
N ILE A 99 36.24 -17.26 -0.45
CA ILE A 99 37.41 -17.51 -1.30
C ILE A 99 38.04 -18.85 -0.90
#